data_AF-X0SYN8-F1
#
_entry.id   AF-X0SYN8-F1
#
_cell.length_a   1.000
_cell.length_b   1.000
_cell.length_c   1.000
_cell.angle_alpha   90.00
_cell.angle_beta   90.00
_cell.angle_gamma   90.00
#
_symmetry.space_group_name_H-M   'P 1'
#
loop_
_entity.id
_entity.type
_entity.pdbx_description
1 polymer ?
#
loop_
_entity_poly.entity_id
_entity_poly.type
_entity_poly.pdbx_seq_one_letter_code
_entity_poly.pdbx_strand_id
1 'polypeptide(L)'
;VVAVTSHHDSSLARLADEVVIVKGRTKIDQDFDYERRQITGEYDNAPLGTMFELSVMVFLDSVIAYLMQKLGVTEIELRKRHANAE
;
A
#
# COMPACT_ATOMS: atom_id res chain seq x y z
N VAL A 1 6.46 -11.89 -11.75
CA VAL A 1 5.66 -10.67 -11.54
C VAL A 1 4.94 -10.80 -10.20
N VAL A 2 5.12 -9.82 -9.30
CA VAL A 2 4.42 -9.77 -8.01
C VAL A 2 3.43 -8.62 -8.05
N ALA A 3 2.15 -8.89 -7.82
CA ALA A 3 1.12 -7.86 -7.68
C ALA A 3 0.82 -7.58 -6.21
N VAL A 4 0.92 -6.30 -5.82
CA VAL A 4 0.43 -5.83 -4.51
C VAL A 4 -0.91 -5.16 -4.74
N THR A 5 -1.99 -5.71 -4.20
CA THR A 5 -3.35 -5.23 -4.47
C THR A 5 -4.28 -5.47 -3.29
N SER A 6 -5.34 -4.69 -3.20
CA SER A 6 -6.45 -4.91 -2.26
C SER A 6 -7.52 -5.86 -2.81
N HIS A 7 -7.50 -6.14 -4.12
CA HIS A 7 -8.53 -6.92 -4.81
C HIS A 7 -7.94 -8.22 -5.36
N HIS A 8 -8.16 -9.32 -4.64
CA HIS A 8 -7.67 -10.66 -5.01
C HIS A 8 -8.20 -11.15 -6.37
N ASP A 9 -9.40 -10.73 -6.77
CA ASP A 9 -10.02 -11.11 -8.05
C ASP A 9 -9.84 -10.04 -9.16
N SER A 10 -8.90 -9.11 -9.01
CA SER A 10 -8.65 -8.09 -10.03
C SER A 10 -7.97 -8.67 -11.28
N SER A 11 -8.10 -7.99 -12.41
CA SER A 11 -7.34 -8.36 -13.63
C SER A 11 -5.84 -8.34 -13.40
N LEU A 12 -5.35 -7.43 -12.55
CA LEU A 12 -3.94 -7.39 -12.16
C LEU A 12 -3.53 -8.65 -11.39
N ALA A 13 -4.33 -9.08 -10.41
CA ALA A 13 -4.05 -10.28 -9.62
C ALA A 13 -4.04 -11.55 -10.49
N ARG A 14 -4.97 -11.67 -11.45
CA ARG A 14 -5.03 -12.81 -12.38
C ARG A 14 -3.82 -12.95 -13.31
N LEU A 15 -3.11 -11.85 -13.57
CA LEU A 15 -1.95 -11.82 -14.47
C LEU A 15 -0.62 -11.97 -13.73
N ALA A 16 -0.62 -11.97 -12.40
CA ALA A 16 0.60 -12.03 -11.60
C ALA A 16 0.98 -13.48 -11.25
N ASP A 17 2.29 -13.73 -11.11
CA ASP A 17 2.79 -15.02 -10.62
C ASP A 17 2.55 -15.16 -9.12
N GLU A 18 2.65 -14.05 -8.38
CA GLU A 18 2.41 -13.98 -6.95
C GLU A 18 1.57 -12.75 -6.59
N VAL A 19 0.65 -12.90 -5.66
CA VAL A 19 -0.27 -11.84 -5.24
C VAL A 19 -0.16 -11.58 -3.75
N VAL A 20 0.26 -10.36 -3.39
CA VAL A 20 0.28 -9.88 -2.01
C VAL A 20 -0.98 -9.05 -1.77
N ILE A 21 -1.83 -9.54 -0.88
CA ILE A 21 -3.07 -8.85 -0.51
C ILE A 21 -2.82 -7.87 0.62
N VAL A 22 -2.86 -6.58 0.32
CA VAL A 22 -2.82 -5.50 1.31
C VAL A 22 -4.21 -4.88 1.41
N LYS A 23 -4.85 -5.09 2.57
CA LYS A 23 -6.16 -4.49 2.85
C LYS A 23 -5.99 -2.99 3.10
N GLY A 24 -6.94 -2.21 2.63
CA GLY A 24 -6.94 -0.75 2.78
C GLY A 24 -8.17 -0.12 2.15
N ARG A 25 -8.73 -0.79 1.14
CA ARG A 25 -10.06 -0.49 0.57
C ARG A 25 -11.12 -1.45 1.14
N THR A 26 -11.24 -1.50 2.46
CA THR A 26 -12.13 -2.43 3.19
C THR A 26 -13.60 -2.01 3.17
N LYS A 27 -13.86 -0.72 3.05
CA LYS A 27 -15.17 -0.21 2.67
C LYS A 27 -15.18 -0.12 1.15
N ILE A 28 -15.94 -1.01 0.51
CA ILE A 28 -16.39 -0.73 -0.85
C ILE A 28 -17.25 0.53 -0.69
N ASP A 29 -16.78 1.66 -1.20
CA ASP A 29 -17.58 2.88 -1.29
C ASP A 29 -18.83 2.52 -2.10
N GLN A 30 -19.90 2.13 -1.41
CA GLN A 30 -21.18 1.81 -2.05
C GLN A 30 -21.86 3.09 -2.54
N ASP A 31 -21.47 4.24 -1.99
CA ASP A 31 -21.95 5.56 -2.41
C ASP A 31 -20.77 6.39 -2.94
N PHE A 32 -20.72 6.54 -4.26
CA PHE A 32 -19.70 7.35 -4.95
C PHE A 32 -19.96 8.85 -4.80
N ASP A 33 -21.13 9.25 -4.27
CA ASP A 33 -21.52 10.64 -4.14
C ASP A 33 -20.88 11.29 -2.91
N TYR A 34 -19.77 11.99 -3.17
CA TYR A 34 -19.03 12.75 -2.16
C TYR A 34 -19.91 13.81 -1.48
N GLU A 35 -20.76 14.52 -2.24
CA GLU A 35 -21.62 15.59 -1.71
C GLU A 35 -22.66 15.01 -0.74
N ARG A 36 -23.28 13.89 -1.12
CA ARG A 36 -24.25 13.21 -0.26
C ARG A 36 -23.62 12.76 1.06
N ARG A 37 -22.41 12.19 1.02
CA ARG A 37 -21.68 11.74 2.23
C ARG A 37 -21.34 12.88 3.18
N GLN A 38 -20.99 14.04 2.64
CA GLN A 38 -20.75 15.26 3.44
C GLN A 38 -22.05 15.72 4.14
N ILE A 39 -23.19 15.64 3.44
CA ILE A 39 -24.51 16.02 4.00
C ILE A 39 -24.99 15.00 5.05
N THR A 40 -24.78 13.70 4.84
CA THR A 40 -25.22 12.64 5.77
C THR A 40 -24.28 12.43 6.96
N GLY A 41 -23.10 13.05 6.97
CA GLY A 41 -22.10 12.88 8.02
C GLY A 41 -21.34 11.55 7.93
N GLU A 42 -21.39 10.87 6.78
CA GLU A 42 -20.60 9.66 6.51
C GLU A 42 -19.19 10.05 6.09
N TYR A 43 -18.35 10.41 7.07
CA TYR A 43 -16.96 10.77 6.80
C TYR A 43 -16.12 9.53 6.48
N ASP A 44 -15.57 9.48 5.26
CA ASP A 44 -14.43 8.64 4.95
C ASP A 44 -13.13 9.38 5.31
N ASN A 45 -12.44 8.90 6.34
CA ASN A 45 -11.23 9.54 6.88
C ASN A 45 -10.02 9.42 5.94
N ALA A 46 -10.11 8.60 4.88
CA ALA A 46 -9.00 8.35 3.97
C ALA A 46 -9.52 7.96 2.57
N PRO A 47 -10.11 8.93 1.86
CA PRO A 47 -10.81 8.70 0.58
C PRO A 47 -9.86 8.29 -0.54
N LEU A 48 -10.43 7.91 -1.69
CA LEU A 48 -9.72 7.63 -2.96
C LEU A 48 -8.72 6.46 -2.93
N GLY A 49 -8.52 5.81 -1.79
CA GLY A 49 -7.56 4.71 -1.64
C GLY A 49 -6.35 5.05 -0.77
N THR A 50 -6.33 6.22 -0.10
CA THR A 50 -5.24 6.64 0.79
C THR A 50 -4.86 5.57 1.81
N MET A 51 -5.84 4.86 2.40
CA MET A 51 -5.54 3.74 3.33
C MET A 51 -4.75 2.62 2.66
N PHE A 52 -5.09 2.28 1.41
CA PHE A 52 -4.36 1.26 0.66
C PHE A 52 -2.93 1.72 0.38
N GLU A 53 -2.74 2.95 -0.08
CA GLU A 53 -1.42 3.51 -0.38
C GLU A 53 -0.50 3.53 0.85
N LEU A 54 -0.99 4.04 1.98
CA LEU A 54 -0.24 4.05 3.24
C LEU A 54 0.05 2.64 3.75
N SER A 55 -0.92 1.73 3.67
CA SER A 55 -0.71 0.33 4.10
C SER A 55 0.33 -0.37 3.24
N VAL A 56 0.36 -0.10 1.92
CA VAL A 56 1.37 -0.65 1.01
C VAL A 56 2.75 -0.07 1.32
N MET A 57 2.86 1.22 1.61
CA MET A 57 4.13 1.84 2.01
C MET A 57 4.70 1.18 3.27
N VAL A 58 3.90 1.06 4.32
CA VAL A 58 4.31 0.41 5.59
C VAL A 58 4.67 -1.07 5.36
N PHE A 59 3.90 -1.78 4.52
CA PHE A 59 4.21 -3.15 4.15
C PHE A 59 5.58 -3.27 3.47
N LEU A 60 5.88 -2.42 2.49
CA LEU A 60 7.14 -2.45 1.77
C LEU A 60 8.32 -2.07 2.67
N ASP A 61 8.16 -1.11 3.58
CA ASP A 61 9.18 -0.80 4.59
C ASP A 61 9.45 -2.00 5.52
N SER A 62 8.40 -2.74 5.87
CA SER A 62 8.53 -3.97 6.66
C SER A 62 9.28 -5.07 5.89
N VAL A 63 9.06 -5.18 4.57
CA VAL A 63 9.84 -6.09 3.71
C VAL A 63 11.31 -5.68 3.67
N ILE A 64 11.61 -4.39 3.56
CA ILE A 64 12.99 -3.88 3.61
C ILE A 64 13.62 -4.22 4.96
N ALA A 65 12.93 -3.99 6.08
CA ALA A 65 13.43 -4.33 7.41
C ALA A 65 13.73 -5.83 7.56
N TYR A 66 12.84 -6.69 7.06
CA TYR A 66 13.07 -8.14 7.04
C TYR A 66 14.29 -8.52 6.18
N LEU A 67 14.46 -7.90 5.01
CA LEU A 67 15.61 -8.14 4.14
C LEU A 67 16.91 -7.66 4.78
N MET A 68 16.91 -6.51 5.45
CA MET A 68 18.07 -6.00 6.20
C MET A 68 18.51 -7.01 7.27
N GLN A 69 17.57 -7.53 8.05
CA GLN A 69 17.85 -8.56 9.06
C GLN A 69 18.39 -9.85 8.40
N LYS A 70 17.74 -10.32 7.34
CA LYS A 70 18.10 -11.58 6.66
C LYS A 70 19.47 -11.50 5.98
N LEU A 71 19.85 -10.33 5.47
CA LEU A 71 21.09 -10.11 4.73
C LEU A 71 22.22 -9.55 5.61
N GLY A 72 21.94 -9.23 6.89
CA GLY A 72 22.92 -8.62 7.79
C GLY A 72 23.32 -7.20 7.39
N VAL A 73 22.44 -6.47 6.69
CA VAL A 73 22.69 -5.10 6.21
C VAL A 73 22.18 -4.09 7.22
N THR A 74 23.02 -3.11 7.54
CA THR A 74 22.69 -2.03 8.47
C THR A 74 22.16 -0.78 7.76
N GLU A 75 21.46 0.08 8.49
CA GLU A 75 21.00 1.38 7.98
C GLU A 75 22.15 2.25 7.47
N ILE A 76 23.30 2.23 8.17
CA ILE A 76 24.50 2.98 7.80
C ILE A 76 25.00 2.57 6.42
N GLU A 77 24.93 1.27 6.09
CA GLU A 77 25.33 0.77 4.77
C GLU A 77 24.35 1.18 3.66
N LEU A 78 23.04 1.21 3.96
CA LEU A 78 22.04 1.71 3.02
C LEU A 78 22.22 3.20 2.73
N ARG A 79 22.46 4.00 3.78
CA ARG A 79 22.68 5.45 3.67
C ARG A 79 23.87 5.81 2.78
N LYS A 80 24.94 5.00 2.80
CA LYS A 80 26.11 5.20 1.90
C LYS A 80 25.78 5.07 0.41
N ARG A 81 24.66 4.41 0.07
CA ARG A 81 24.19 4.21 -1.31
C ARG A 81 23.07 5.19 -1.69
N HIS A 82 22.56 5.97 -0.74
CA HIS A 82 21.52 6.95 -1.00
C HIS A 82 22.07 8.05 -1.91
N ALA A 83 21.25 8.50 -2.88
CA ALA A 83 21.61 9.61 -3.75
C ALA A 83 21.89 10.87 -2.90
N ASN A 84 22.90 11.64 -3.28
CA ASN A 84 23.36 12.84 -2.57
C ASN A 84 23.27 14.11 -3.44
N ALA A 85 22.68 14.00 -4.63
CA ALA A 85 22.31 15.14 -5.46
C ALA A 85 20.84 15.47 -5.14
N GLU A 86 20.64 16.51 -4.35
CA GLU A 86 19.34 17.19 -4.17
C GLU A 86 19.23 18.39 -5.12
#